data_AF-A0A971UJ96-F1
#
_entry.id   AF-A0A971UJ96-F1
#
_cell.length_a   1.000
_cell.length_b   1.000
_cell.length_c   1.000
_cell.angle_alpha   90.00
_cell.angle_beta   90.00
_cell.angle_gamma   90.00
#
_symmetry.space_group_name_H-M   'P 1'
#
loop_
_entity.id
_entity.type
_entity.pdbx_description
1 polymer ?
#
loop_
_entity_poly.entity_id
_entity_poly.type
_entity_poly.pdbx_seq_one_letter_code
_entity_poly.pdbx_strand_id
1 'polypeptide(L)'
;MWSQLVVAGAVVVIGAILVAGLEVYRARHNRRARLQLARQLLRRRREWLEAEFLSLALAINQSRNLPWADCQFDDAVALARDRQSGQLRALVGITITLEASAEDAAD
;
A
#
# COMPACT_ATOMS: atom_id res chain seq x y z
N MET A 1 -25.85 -33.79 -39.44
CA MET A 1 -24.76 -34.18 -38.52
C MET A 1 -23.72 -33.07 -38.31
N TRP A 2 -23.21 -32.43 -39.38
CA TRP A 2 -22.23 -31.34 -39.26
C TRP A 2 -22.74 -30.07 -38.54
N SER A 3 -24.02 -29.71 -38.69
CA SER A 3 -24.60 -28.55 -38.01
C SER A 3 -24.60 -28.66 -36.49
N GLN A 4 -24.80 -29.87 -35.94
CA GLN A 4 -24.82 -30.06 -34.48
C GLN A 4 -23.42 -29.96 -33.86
N LEU A 5 -22.37 -30.37 -34.57
CA LEU A 5 -20.99 -30.19 -34.13
C LEU A 5 -20.60 -28.70 -34.09
N VAL A 6 -21.06 -27.92 -35.06
CA VAL A 6 -20.82 -26.46 -35.10
C VAL A 6 -21.54 -25.75 -33.96
N VAL A 7 -22.81 -26.10 -33.70
CA VAL A 7 -23.58 -25.52 -32.60
C VAL A 7 -22.97 -25.89 -31.25
N ALA A 8 -22.58 -27.15 -31.04
CA ALA A 8 -21.92 -27.58 -29.81
C ALA A 8 -20.59 -26.84 -29.59
N GLY A 9 -19.78 -26.68 -30.65
CA GLY A 9 -18.54 -25.90 -30.59
C GLY A 9 -18.78 -24.43 -30.23
N ALA A 10 -19.77 -23.79 -30.84
CA ALA A 10 -20.12 -22.40 -30.55
C ALA A 10 -20.55 -22.20 -29.09
N VAL A 11 -21.35 -23.11 -28.54
CA VAL A 11 -21.79 -23.04 -27.13
C VAL A 11 -20.61 -23.14 -26.17
N VAL A 12 -19.66 -24.03 -26.43
CA VAL A 12 -18.45 -24.18 -25.59
C VAL A 12 -17.60 -22.90 -25.65
N VAL A 13 -17.40 -22.33 -26.84
CA VAL A 13 -16.64 -21.09 -27.01
C VAL A 13 -17.31 -19.92 -26.31
N ILE A 14 -18.63 -19.76 -26.45
CA ILE A 14 -19.38 -18.70 -25.78
C ILE A 14 -19.31 -18.88 -24.26
N GLY A 15 -19.48 -20.12 -23.76
CA GLY A 15 -19.33 -20.44 -22.35
C GLY A 15 -17.96 -20.06 -21.81
N ALA A 16 -16.89 -20.40 -22.53
CA ALA A 16 -15.51 -20.04 -22.16
C ALA A 16 -15.30 -18.52 -22.12
N ILE A 17 -15.82 -17.78 -23.11
CA ILE A 17 -15.74 -16.32 -23.17
C ILE A 17 -16.48 -15.69 -21.98
N LEU A 18 -17.69 -16.17 -21.65
CA LEU A 18 -18.48 -15.65 -20.53
C LEU A 18 -17.77 -15.90 -19.19
N VAL A 19 -17.22 -17.10 -18.98
CA VAL A 19 -16.46 -17.42 -17.76
C VAL A 19 -15.21 -16.54 -17.64
N ALA A 20 -14.41 -16.43 -18.72
CA ALA A 20 -13.23 -15.58 -18.72
C ALA A 20 -13.58 -14.10 -18.49
N GLY A 21 -14.65 -13.61 -19.12
CA GLY A 21 -15.16 -12.26 -18.93
C GLY A 21 -15.60 -11.99 -17.49
N LEU A 22 -16.31 -12.94 -16.88
CA LEU A 22 -16.76 -12.83 -15.49
C LEU A 22 -15.59 -12.84 -14.50
N GLU A 23 -14.60 -13.71 -14.69
CA GLU A 23 -13.40 -13.75 -13.86
C GLU A 23 -12.61 -12.43 -13.93
N VAL A 24 -12.42 -11.89 -15.15
CA VAL A 24 -11.77 -10.58 -15.33
C VAL A 24 -12.59 -9.47 -14.67
N TYR A 25 -13.91 -9.49 -14.81
CA TYR A 25 -14.80 -8.51 -14.20
C TYR A 25 -14.73 -8.56 -12.66
N ARG A 26 -14.85 -9.75 -12.06
CA ARG A 26 -14.78 -9.96 -10.62
C ARG A 26 -13.40 -9.57 -10.08
N ALA A 27 -12.33 -9.95 -10.75
CA ALA A 27 -10.98 -9.56 -10.39
C ALA A 27 -10.82 -8.03 -10.40
N ARG A 28 -11.33 -7.34 -11.41
CA ARG A 28 -11.29 -5.87 -11.48
C ARG A 28 -12.16 -5.20 -10.40
N HIS A 29 -13.36 -5.72 -10.15
CA HIS A 29 -14.28 -5.16 -9.17
C HIS A 29 -13.73 -5.32 -7.74
N ASN A 30 -13.29 -6.52 -7.37
CA ASN A 30 -12.72 -6.80 -6.07
C ASN A 30 -11.47 -5.96 -5.80
N ARG A 31 -10.67 -5.68 -6.84
CA ARG A 31 -9.50 -4.79 -6.73
C ARG A 31 -9.91 -3.36 -6.37
N ARG A 32 -10.94 -2.80 -7.00
CA ARG A 32 -11.41 -1.44 -6.70
C ARG A 32 -11.93 -1.33 -5.26
N ALA A 33 -12.74 -2.30 -4.83
CA ALA A 33 -13.26 -2.36 -3.47
C ALA A 33 -12.14 -2.45 -2.43
N ARG A 34 -11.16 -3.34 -2.65
CA ARG A 34 -9.98 -3.47 -1.77
C ARG A 34 -9.16 -2.18 -1.69
N LEU A 35 -8.96 -1.47 -2.80
CA LEU A 35 -8.23 -0.20 -2.80
C LEU A 35 -8.96 0.88 -1.99
N GLN A 36 -10.29 0.96 -2.11
CA GLN A 36 -11.09 1.92 -1.33
C GLN A 36 -11.03 1.61 0.17
N LEU A 37 -11.17 0.33 0.54
CA LEU A 37 -11.04 -0.12 1.93
C LEU A 37 -9.64 0.16 2.48
N ALA A 38 -8.59 -0.14 1.73
CA ALA A 38 -7.20 0.14 2.13
C ALA A 38 -6.97 1.65 2.37
N ARG A 39 -7.52 2.52 1.52
CA ARG A 39 -7.46 3.99 1.73
C ARG A 39 -8.16 4.42 3.01
N GLN A 40 -9.33 3.85 3.30
CA GLN A 40 -10.08 4.17 4.51
C GLN A 40 -9.36 3.67 5.77
N LEU A 41 -8.80 2.47 5.73
CA LEU A 41 -8.03 1.90 6.83
C LEU A 41 -6.78 2.73 7.14
N LEU A 42 -6.04 3.16 6.11
CA LEU A 42 -4.89 4.04 6.27
C LEU A 42 -5.29 5.33 6.98
N ARG A 43 -6.36 6.00 6.51
CA ARG A 43 -6.84 7.23 7.15
C ARG A 43 -7.23 7.03 8.60
N ARG A 44 -7.88 5.92 8.93
CA ARG A 44 -8.29 5.60 10.30
C ARG A 44 -7.13 5.21 11.22
N ARG A 45 -6.07 4.64 10.67
CA ARG A 45 -4.91 4.15 11.44
C ARG A 45 -3.69 5.06 11.34
N ARG A 46 -3.83 6.27 10.80
CA ARG A 46 -2.70 7.16 10.55
C ARG A 46 -1.93 7.45 11.84
N GLU A 47 -2.63 7.94 12.86
CA GLU A 47 -2.03 8.25 14.17
C GLU A 47 -1.35 7.03 14.81
N TRP A 48 -1.97 5.85 14.69
CA TRP A 48 -1.40 4.61 15.20
C TRP A 48 -0.11 4.21 14.46
N LEU A 49 -0.07 4.35 13.14
CA LEU A 49 1.12 4.08 12.33
C LEU A 49 2.25 5.07 12.64
N GLU A 50 1.93 6.34 12.87
CA GLU A 50 2.90 7.37 13.26
C GLU A 50 3.48 7.06 14.64
N ALA A 51 2.64 6.70 15.62
CA ALA A 51 3.10 6.27 16.94
C ALA A 51 3.96 4.99 16.89
N GLU A 52 3.55 4.00 16.09
CA GLU A 52 4.32 2.78 15.87
C GLU A 52 5.69 3.10 15.25
N PHE A 53 5.72 3.95 14.23
CA PHE A 53 6.97 4.43 13.63
C PHE A 53 7.87 5.10 14.66
N LEU A 54 7.34 6.04 15.46
CA LEU A 54 8.11 6.73 16.49
C LEU A 54 8.68 5.77 17.52
N SER A 55 7.89 4.79 17.98
CA SER A 55 8.37 3.79 18.93
C SER A 55 9.51 2.94 18.39
N LEU A 56 9.42 2.52 17.13
CA LEU A 56 10.47 1.75 16.46
C LEU A 56 11.71 2.62 16.18
N ALA A 57 11.51 3.87 15.76
CA ALA A 57 12.58 4.81 15.50
C ALA A 57 13.37 5.10 16.78
N LEU A 58 12.70 5.42 17.90
CA LEU A 58 13.34 5.65 19.19
C LEU A 58 14.15 4.44 19.67
N ALA A 59 13.63 3.23 19.50
CA ALA A 59 14.36 2.01 19.84
C ALA A 59 15.66 1.83 19.02
N ILE A 60 15.64 2.21 17.73
CA ILE A 60 16.83 2.16 16.86
C ILE A 60 17.83 3.26 17.25
N ASN A 61 17.36 4.48 17.50
CA ASN A 61 18.22 5.64 17.74
C ASN A 61 18.95 5.60 19.09
N GLN A 62 18.43 4.87 20.07
CA GLN A 62 19.15 4.63 21.33
C GLN A 62 20.54 4.01 21.11
N SER A 63 20.74 3.29 20.01
CA SER A 63 22.04 2.70 19.66
C SER A 63 23.03 3.67 19.00
N ARG A 64 22.57 4.83 18.49
CA ARG A 64 23.38 5.70 17.61
C ARG A 64 23.88 7.00 18.22
N ASN A 65 23.58 7.28 19.50
CA ASN A 65 23.99 8.51 20.20
C ASN A 65 23.60 9.83 19.49
N LEU A 66 22.61 9.79 18.59
CA LEU A 66 21.97 10.96 17.97
C LEU A 66 20.56 11.12 18.56
N PRO A 67 20.37 11.99 19.56
CA PRO A 67 19.05 12.22 20.12
C PRO A 67 18.14 12.88 19.08
N TRP A 68 17.01 12.25 18.79
CA TRP A 68 15.94 12.87 18.00
C TRP A 68 15.21 13.85 18.91
N ALA A 69 15.27 15.14 18.57
CA ALA A 69 14.62 16.21 19.32
C ALA A 69 13.13 16.28 18.97
N ASP A 70 12.79 16.17 17.68
CA ASP A 70 11.42 16.27 17.18
C ASP A 70 11.24 15.45 15.90
N CYS A 71 10.01 15.01 15.64
CA CYS A 71 9.64 14.31 14.42
C CYS A 71 8.23 14.74 14.00
N GLN A 72 8.14 15.39 12.84
CA GLN A 72 6.90 15.89 12.29
C GLN A 72 6.53 15.13 11.01
N PHE A 73 5.29 14.66 10.96
CA PHE A 73 4.71 14.00 9.80
C PHE A 73 3.89 15.01 8.98
N ASP A 74 4.10 15.01 7.67
CA ASP A 74 3.31 15.82 6.76
C ASP A 74 1.89 15.25 6.61
N ASP A 75 0.90 16.15 6.48
CA ASP A 75 -0.48 15.80 6.18
C ASP A 75 -0.69 15.31 4.76
N ALA A 76 0.16 15.74 3.84
CA ALA A 76 0.11 15.26 2.48
C ALA A 76 0.60 13.80 2.39
N VAL A 77 -0.28 12.93 1.90
CA VAL A 77 0.03 11.51 1.68
C VAL A 77 -0.09 11.17 0.20
N ALA A 78 1.03 10.73 -0.39
CA ALA A 78 1.05 10.23 -1.76
C ALA A 78 0.71 8.73 -1.76
N LEU A 79 -0.36 8.36 -2.47
CA LEU A 79 -0.79 6.97 -2.58
C LEU A 79 -0.25 6.34 -3.86
N ALA A 80 0.53 5.28 -3.71
CA ALA A 80 1.07 4.51 -4.82
C ALA A 80 0.55 3.08 -4.80
N ARG A 81 0.49 2.45 -5.97
CA ARG A 81 0.24 1.02 -6.08
C ARG A 81 1.55 0.31 -6.38
N ASP A 82 1.89 -0.63 -5.53
CA ASP A 82 3.01 -1.53 -5.77
C ASP A 82 2.66 -2.49 -6.92
N ARG A 83 3.50 -2.53 -7.96
CA ARG A 83 3.29 -3.38 -9.14
C ARG A 83 3.52 -4.86 -8.84
N GLN A 84 4.41 -5.18 -7.91
CA GLN A 84 4.75 -6.56 -7.56
C GLN A 84 3.69 -7.17 -6.66
N SER A 85 3.38 -6.52 -5.53
CA SER A 85 2.38 -7.02 -4.59
C SER A 85 0.94 -6.67 -4.98
N GLY A 86 0.74 -5.67 -5.84
CA GLY A 86 -0.57 -5.13 -6.18
C GLY A 86 -1.23 -4.31 -5.07
N GLN A 87 -0.57 -4.15 -3.92
CA GLN A 87 -1.10 -3.48 -2.73
C GLN A 87 -1.01 -1.96 -2.82
N LEU A 88 -1.83 -1.28 -2.02
CA LEU A 88 -1.78 0.17 -1.86
C LEU A 88 -0.71 0.50 -0.82
N ARG A 89 0.21 1.41 -1.17
CA ARG A 89 1.20 1.98 -0.27
C ARG A 89 0.95 3.48 -0.12
N ALA A 90 1.27 3.97 1.07
CA ALA A 90 1.24 5.38 1.40
C ALA A 90 2.69 5.86 1.58
N LEU A 91 3.02 6.96 0.92
CA LEU A 91 4.28 7.67 1.09
C LEU A 91 3.95 8.96 1.83
N VAL A 92 4.60 9.16 2.97
CA VAL A 92 4.40 10.30 3.86
C VAL A 92 5.74 10.99 4.05
N GLY A 93 5.75 12.31 3.92
CA GLY A 93 6.93 13.10 4.25
C GLY A 93 7.13 13.14 5.76
N ILE A 94 8.37 12.95 6.21
CA ILE A 94 8.74 13.13 7.62
C ILE A 94 9.91 14.10 7.73
N THR A 95 9.83 14.99 8.71
CA THR A 95 10.91 15.90 9.09
C THR A 95 11.39 15.50 10.46
N ILE A 96 12.69 15.22 10.58
CA ILE A 96 13.31 14.81 11.84
C ILE A 96 14.29 15.90 12.24
N THR A 97 14.14 16.40 13.46
CA THR A 97 15.09 17.31 14.08
C THR A 97 16.00 16.51 14.99
N LEU A 98 17.31 16.66 14.78
CA LEU A 98 18.34 16.02 15.58
C LEU A 98 18.92 17.07 16.53
N GLU A 99 19.12 16.70 17.79
CA GLU A 99 19.87 17.54 18.71
C GLU A 99 21.35 17.23 18.56
N ALA A 100 22.15 18.28 18.38
CA ALA A 100 23.60 18.13 18.26
C ALA A 100 24.14 17.59 19.59
N SER A 101 24.78 16.43 19.56
CA SER A 101 25.54 15.94 20.70
C SER A 101 26.68 16.92 20.98
N ALA A 102 26.90 17.27 22.26
CA ALA A 102 27.92 18.24 22.69
C ALA A 102 29.35 17.93 22.22
N GLU A 103 29.61 16.72 21.74
CA GLU A 103 30.86 16.27 21.13
C GLU A 103 31.20 17.00 19.82
N ASP A 104 30.20 17.37 19.00
CA ASP A 104 30.42 18.01 17.70
C ASP A 104 30.63 19.54 17.78
N ALA A 105 30.47 20.13 18.97
CA ALA A 105 30.63 21.57 19.19
C ALA A 105 32.05 21.95 19.69
N ALA A 106 32.94 20.96 19.87
CA ALA A 106 34.27 21.12 20.44
C ALA A 106 35.44 21.04 19.42
N ASP A 107 35.15 20.78 18.13
CA ASP A 107 36.08 20.82 17.00
C ASP A 107 35.76 21.99 16.05
#